data_AF-A0A962J3G8-F1
#
_entry.id   AF-A0A962J3G8-F1
#
_cell.length_a   1.000
_cell.length_b   1.000
_cell.length_c   1.000
_cell.angle_alpha   90.00
_cell.angle_beta   90.00
_cell.angle_gamma   90.00
#
_symmetry.space_group_name_H-M   'P 1'
#
loop_
_entity.id
_entity.type
_entity.pdbx_description
1 polymer ?
#
loop_
_entity_poly.entity_id
_entity_poly.type
_entity_poly.pdbx_seq_one_letter_code
_entity_poly.pdbx_strand_id
1 'polypeptide(L)'
;RLLKRYMTASIEATGLGFCQFQFSFELGYGTVDLHQPNDSTLDATFNASRWDEFVWDSFWWDGQSISPVAAKMFGSAENVSLILRGSSAQFKPIKFSGINVRYAPRRYLK
;
A
#
# COMPACT_ATOMS: atom_id res chain seq x y z
N ARG A 1 8.91 10.54 24.09
CA ARG A 1 8.77 9.57 22.98
C ARG A 1 9.14 10.28 21.67
N LEU A 2 9.63 9.56 20.66
CA LEU A 2 10.10 10.17 19.40
C LEU A 2 8.92 10.43 18.46
N LEU A 3 8.68 11.69 18.13
CA LEU A 3 7.74 12.06 17.08
C LEU A 3 8.30 11.70 15.70
N LYS A 4 7.45 11.16 14.84
CA LYS A 4 7.79 10.79 13.47
C LYS A 4 6.82 11.50 12.53
N ARG A 5 7.32 12.04 11.42
CA ARG A 5 6.51 12.54 10.31
C ARG A 5 6.38 11.44 9.27
N TYR A 6 5.15 11.01 8.98
CA TYR A 6 4.85 10.00 7.97
C TYR A 6 4.60 10.67 6.62
N MET A 7 5.12 10.09 5.52
CA MET A 7 5.09 10.70 4.19
C MET A 7 4.46 9.81 3.12
N THR A 8 4.89 8.56 3.03
CA THR A 8 4.38 7.62 2.03
C THR A 8 4.45 6.20 2.58
N ALA A 9 3.51 5.36 2.16
CA ALA A 9 3.58 3.91 2.31
C ALA A 9 3.67 3.28 0.92
N SER A 10 4.57 2.32 0.75
CA SER A 10 4.61 1.45 -0.43
C SER A 10 4.03 0.10 -0.02
N ILE A 11 2.90 -0.27 -0.61
CA ILE A 11 2.20 -1.51 -0.32
C ILE A 11 2.58 -2.51 -1.40
N GLU A 12 3.14 -3.63 -0.98
CA GLU A 12 3.44 -4.73 -1.88
C GLU A 12 2.27 -5.70 -1.89
N ALA A 13 1.69 -5.86 -3.08
CA ALA A 13 0.57 -6.76 -3.29
C ALA A 13 0.79 -7.60 -4.55
N THR A 14 0.20 -8.79 -4.55
CA THR A 14 0.16 -9.71 -5.68
C THR A 14 -1.27 -10.17 -5.93
N GLY A 15 -1.59 -10.42 -7.19
CA GLY A 15 -2.92 -10.83 -7.61
C GLY A 15 -2.99 -11.08 -9.10
N LEU A 16 -4.21 -11.17 -9.64
CA LEU A 16 -4.46 -11.36 -11.06
C LEU A 16 -5.46 -10.32 -11.54
N GLY A 17 -5.10 -9.55 -12.56
CA GLY A 17 -5.96 -8.52 -13.14
C GLY A 17 -6.11 -7.28 -12.26
N PHE A 18 -7.19 -6.55 -12.46
CA PHE A 18 -7.50 -5.33 -11.72
C PHE A 18 -8.09 -5.64 -10.33
N CYS A 19 -7.64 -4.90 -9.33
CA CYS A 19 -8.22 -4.88 -8.00
C CYS A 19 -8.20 -3.46 -7.43
N GLN A 20 -9.13 -3.20 -6.52
CA GLN A 20 -9.23 -1.95 -5.79
C GLN A 20 -9.37 -2.24 -4.31
N PHE A 21 -8.66 -1.50 -3.47
CA PHE A 21 -8.74 -1.60 -2.03
C PHE A 21 -8.61 -0.21 -1.39
N GLN A 22 -9.14 -0.06 -0.19
CA GLN A 22 -9.03 1.15 0.61
C GLN A 22 -7.81 1.05 1.54
N PHE A 23 -7.06 2.13 1.59
CA PHE A 23 -5.98 2.37 2.53
C PHE A 23 -6.33 3.55 3.41
N SER A 24 -6.25 3.33 4.72
CA SER A 24 -6.32 4.39 5.72
C SER A 24 -5.28 4.18 6.80
N PHE A 25 -5.02 5.24 7.57
CA PHE A 25 -4.04 5.20 8.64
C PHE A 25 -4.48 6.09 9.79
N GLU A 26 -4.12 5.71 11.02
CA GLU A 26 -4.47 6.45 12.22
C GLU A 26 -3.20 6.92 12.93
N LEU A 27 -3.15 8.21 13.22
CA LEU A 27 -2.03 8.84 13.90
C LEU A 27 -2.24 8.76 15.41
N GLY A 28 -1.21 8.29 16.12
CA GLY A 28 -1.27 8.19 17.59
C GLY A 28 -2.38 7.27 18.08
N TYR A 29 -2.69 6.21 17.32
CA TYR A 29 -3.76 5.25 17.63
C TYR A 29 -5.16 5.90 17.68
N GLY A 30 -5.44 6.82 16.77
CA GLY A 30 -6.77 7.43 16.63
C GLY A 30 -7.10 8.48 17.70
N THR A 31 -6.10 9.07 18.37
CA THR A 31 -6.35 10.14 19.35
C THR A 31 -7.07 11.34 18.72
N VAL A 32 -7.97 11.96 19.51
CA VAL A 32 -8.71 13.17 19.12
C VAL A 32 -7.84 14.42 19.12
N ASP A 33 -6.68 14.37 19.78
CA ASP A 33 -5.73 15.50 19.86
C ASP A 33 -4.99 15.73 18.54
N LEU A 34 -5.04 14.75 17.63
CA LEU A 34 -4.40 14.79 16.31
C LEU A 34 -5.46 14.73 15.23
N HIS A 35 -5.34 15.58 14.21
CA HIS A 35 -6.16 15.48 13.02
C HIS A 35 -5.91 14.14 12.31
N GLN A 36 -6.96 13.33 12.20
CA GLN A 36 -6.91 12.03 11.53
C GLN A 36 -7.09 12.22 10.02
N PRO A 37 -6.32 11.51 9.18
CA PRO A 37 -6.48 11.54 7.73
C PRO A 37 -7.75 10.80 7.29
N ASN A 38 -8.26 11.15 6.12
CA ASN A 38 -9.38 10.43 5.51
C ASN A 38 -8.91 9.15 4.80
N ASP A 39 -9.85 8.23 4.59
CA ASP A 39 -9.65 7.02 3.80
C ASP A 39 -9.31 7.35 2.34
N SER A 40 -8.42 6.56 1.74
CA SER A 40 -8.03 6.68 0.33
C SER A 40 -8.27 5.38 -0.41
N THR A 41 -8.83 5.47 -1.61
CA THR A 41 -9.01 4.31 -2.49
C THR A 41 -7.79 4.18 -3.40
N LEU A 42 -7.23 2.96 -3.48
CA LEU A 42 -6.07 2.64 -4.28
C LEU A 42 -6.40 1.52 -5.28
N ASP A 43 -5.90 1.70 -6.50
CA ASP A 43 -6.04 0.74 -7.58
C ASP A 43 -4.72 0.00 -7.80
N ALA A 44 -4.80 -1.32 -7.94
CA ALA A 44 -3.69 -2.17 -8.31
C ALA A 44 -4.05 -2.99 -9.55
N THR A 45 -3.20 -2.93 -10.56
CA THR A 45 -3.33 -3.74 -11.77
C THR A 45 -2.19 -4.75 -11.80
N PHE A 46 -2.54 -6.04 -11.74
CA PHE A 46 -1.58 -7.13 -11.81
C PHE A 46 -1.62 -7.77 -13.20
N ASN A 47 -0.48 -7.80 -13.87
CA ASN A 47 -0.33 -8.53 -15.11
C ASN A 47 0.07 -9.98 -14.79
N ALA A 48 -0.73 -10.92 -15.26
CA ALA A 48 -0.43 -12.35 -15.10
C ALA A 48 0.64 -12.74 -16.13
N SER A 49 1.79 -13.25 -15.68
CA SER A 49 2.74 -13.93 -16.57
C SER A 49 2.06 -15.21 -17.07
N ARG A 50 1.73 -15.27 -18.36
CA ARG A 50 1.17 -16.48 -18.98
C ARG A 50 2.33 -17.44 -19.28
N TRP A 51 2.26 -18.64 -18.71
CA TRP A 51 3.24 -19.70 -18.92
C TRP A 51 2.83 -20.72 -20.00
N ASP A 52 1.76 -20.48 -20.77
CA ASP A 52 1.15 -21.52 -21.63
C ASP A 52 0.94 -21.14 -23.12
N GLU A 53 1.52 -20.03 -23.58
CA GLU A 53 1.58 -19.69 -25.02
C GLU A 53 3.02 -19.87 -25.52
N PHE A 54 3.48 -21.14 -25.51
CA PHE A 54 4.78 -21.50 -26.06
C PHE A 54 4.72 -21.47 -27.59
N VAL A 55 5.18 -20.37 -28.20
CA VAL A 55 5.73 -20.37 -29.56
C VAL A 55 7.23 -20.25 -29.41
N TRP A 56 7.98 -21.24 -29.91
CA TRP A 56 9.43 -21.46 -29.72
C TRP A 56 10.36 -20.36 -30.28
N ASP A 57 9.86 -19.14 -30.52
CA ASP A 57 10.59 -18.08 -31.24
C ASP A 57 10.46 -16.66 -30.64
N SER A 58 9.82 -16.47 -29.48
CA SER A 58 9.81 -15.14 -28.84
C SER A 58 9.77 -15.22 -27.32
N PHE A 59 10.95 -15.15 -26.71
CA PHE A 59 11.14 -15.12 -25.27
C PHE A 59 10.70 -13.76 -24.69
N TRP A 60 9.59 -13.74 -23.93
CA TRP A 60 9.17 -12.59 -23.13
C TRP A 60 9.27 -12.95 -21.64
N TRP A 61 10.31 -12.46 -20.96
CA TRP A 61 10.46 -12.58 -19.51
C TRP A 61 10.22 -11.21 -18.88
N ASP A 62 8.97 -10.78 -18.83
CA ASP A 62 8.60 -9.68 -17.94
C ASP A 62 7.14 -9.80 -17.50
N GLY A 63 6.96 -10.56 -16.43
CA GLY A 63 5.71 -10.53 -15.71
C GLY A 63 5.95 -10.03 -14.30
N GLN A 64 5.78 -8.72 -14.12
CA GLN A 64 5.67 -8.11 -12.80
C GLN A 64 4.39 -8.59 -12.12
N SER A 65 4.53 -9.66 -11.33
CA SER A 65 3.48 -10.19 -10.47
C SER A 65 3.38 -9.46 -9.12
N ILE A 66 4.37 -8.61 -8.81
CA ILE A 66 4.41 -7.73 -7.64
C ILE A 66 4.38 -6.28 -8.13
N SER A 67 3.32 -5.55 -7.80
CA SER A 67 3.21 -4.13 -8.12
C SER A 67 3.22 -3.31 -6.82
N PRO A 68 4.24 -2.45 -6.58
CA PRO A 68 4.22 -1.56 -5.43
C PRO A 68 3.15 -0.47 -5.63
N VAL A 69 2.16 -0.43 -4.75
CA VAL A 69 1.13 0.61 -4.73
C VAL A 69 1.57 1.71 -3.76
N ALA A 70 1.82 2.91 -4.28
CA ALA A 70 2.23 4.04 -3.48
C ALA A 70 1.01 4.76 -2.87
N ALA A 71 0.89 4.69 -1.55
CA ALA A 71 -0.11 5.41 -0.77
C ALA A 71 0.50 6.67 -0.15
N LYS A 72 -0.17 7.83 -0.33
CA LYS A 72 0.26 9.08 0.32
C LYS A 72 -0.13 9.04 1.80
N MET A 73 0.81 9.43 2.65
CA MET A 73 0.57 9.64 4.07
C MET A 73 0.92 11.07 4.45
N PHE A 74 0.29 11.58 5.49
CA PHE A 74 0.59 12.91 6.00
C PHE A 74 0.30 12.97 7.50
N GLY A 75 1.07 13.79 8.20
CA GLY A 75 0.92 14.01 9.63
C GLY A 75 2.11 13.54 10.45
N SER A 76 2.06 13.82 11.75
CA SER A 76 3.13 13.49 12.68
C SER A 76 2.55 12.89 13.95
N ALA A 77 3.10 11.77 14.38
CA ALA A 77 2.72 11.09 15.61
C ALA A 77 3.86 10.20 16.11
N GLU A 78 3.72 9.67 17.31
CA GLU A 78 4.67 8.71 17.88
C GLU A 78 4.54 7.33 17.20
N ASN A 79 3.30 6.95 16.92
CA ASN A 79 2.89 5.69 16.32
C ASN A 79 1.89 5.94 15.19
N VAL A 80 1.79 4.99 14.27
CA VAL A 80 0.77 4.97 13.21
C VAL A 80 0.18 3.56 13.12
N SER A 81 -1.13 3.47 12.99
CA SER A 81 -1.84 2.24 12.62
C SER A 81 -2.13 2.30 11.13
N LEU A 82 -1.98 1.17 10.42
CA LEU A 82 -2.27 1.06 8.99
C LEU A 82 -3.45 0.10 8.82
N ILE A 83 -4.42 0.51 8.01
CA ILE A 83 -5.66 -0.22 7.80
C ILE A 83 -5.83 -0.43 6.30
N LEU A 84 -5.91 -1.70 5.91
CA LEU A 84 -6.25 -2.11 4.55
C LEU A 84 -7.63 -2.74 4.56
N ARG A 85 -8.52 -2.28 3.68
CA ARG A 85 -9.87 -2.83 3.52
C ARG A 85 -10.10 -3.15 2.07
N GLY A 86 -10.58 -4.34 1.79
CA GLY A 86 -11.02 -4.73 0.46
C GLY A 86 -12.32 -5.51 0.60
N SER A 87 -13.35 -5.09 -0.12
CA SER A 87 -14.58 -5.86 -0.25
C SER A 87 -15.06 -5.73 -1.68
N SER A 88 -15.11 -6.85 -2.40
CA SER A 88 -15.71 -6.89 -3.73
C SER A 88 -16.13 -8.30 -4.07
N ALA A 89 -17.33 -8.41 -4.64
CA ALA A 89 -17.83 -9.65 -5.25
C ALA A 89 -17.31 -9.85 -6.68
N GLN A 90 -16.75 -8.80 -7.30
CA GLN A 90 -16.35 -8.78 -8.71
C GLN A 90 -14.83 -8.84 -8.92
N PHE A 91 -14.03 -8.41 -7.92
CA PHE A 91 -12.57 -8.40 -8.02
C PHE A 91 -11.95 -9.71 -7.55
N LYS A 92 -10.86 -10.11 -8.19
CA LYS A 92 -10.10 -11.30 -7.78
C LYS A 92 -9.42 -11.06 -6.43
N PRO A 93 -9.19 -12.14 -5.63
CA PRO A 93 -8.47 -12.03 -4.37
C PRO A 93 -7.09 -11.39 -4.56
N ILE A 94 -6.74 -10.50 -3.64
CA ILE A 94 -5.43 -9.84 -3.55
C ILE A 94 -4.68 -10.39 -2.34
N LYS A 95 -3.37 -10.59 -2.48
CA LYS A 95 -2.48 -10.97 -1.38
C LYS A 95 -1.54 -9.80 -1.09
N PHE A 96 -1.53 -9.33 0.16
CA PHE A 96 -0.57 -8.34 0.63
C PHE A 96 0.67 -9.06 1.18
N SER A 97 1.86 -8.70 0.72
CA SER A 97 3.14 -9.27 1.18
C SER A 97 3.86 -8.39 2.20
N GLY A 98 3.69 -7.07 2.09
CA GLY A 98 4.38 -6.14 2.97
C GLY A 98 3.93 -4.70 2.78
N ILE A 99 4.27 -3.86 3.77
CA ILE A 99 4.08 -2.42 3.70
C ILE A 99 5.35 -1.73 4.19
N ASN A 100 5.94 -0.90 3.34
CA ASN A 100 7.12 -0.11 3.64
C ASN A 100 6.70 1.34 3.90
N VAL A 101 6.87 1.82 5.14
CA VAL A 101 6.49 3.19 5.52
C VAL A 101 7.71 4.10 5.57
N ARG A 102 7.66 5.17 4.78
CA ARG A 102 8.64 6.25 4.83
C ARG A 102 8.26 7.26 5.92
N TYR A 103 9.17 7.44 6.88
CA TYR A 103 9.04 8.45 7.91
C TYR A 103 10.35 9.24 8.11
N ALA A 104 10.23 10.42 8.69
CA ALA A 104 11.37 11.19 9.18
C ALA A 104 11.21 11.43 10.69
N PRO A 105 12.27 11.21 11.51
CA PRO A 105 12.23 11.58 12.92
C PRO A 105 12.12 13.09 13.05
N ARG A 106 11.27 13.55 13.97
CA ARG A 106 11.18 14.96 14.36
C ARG A 106 11.87 15.16 15.70
N ARG A 107 12.76 16.15 15.76
CA ARG A 107 13.33 16.64 17.01
C ARG A 107 12.38 17.68 17.59
N TYR A 108 11.97 17.52 18.83
CA TYR A 108 11.36 18.61 19.58
C TYR A 108 12.45 19.68 19.75
N LEU A 109 12.22 20.88 19.20
CA LEU A 109 12.95 22.05 19.67
C LEU A 109 12.35 22.37 21.04
N LYS A 110 13.16 22.21 22.08
CA LYS A 110 12.82 22.67 23.43
C LYS A 110 12.94 24.19 23.48
#